data_AF-A0A388KLW1-F1
#
_entry.id   AF-A0A388KLW1-F1
#
_cell.length_a   1.000
_cell.length_b   1.000
_cell.length_c   1.000
_cell.angle_alpha   90.00
_cell.angle_beta   90.00
_cell.angle_gamma   90.00
#
_symmetry.space_group_name_H-M   'P 1'
#
loop_
_entity.id
_entity.type
_entity.pdbx_description
1 polymer ?
#
loop_
_entity_poly.entity_id
_entity_poly.type
_entity_poly.pdbx_seq_one_letter_code
_entity_poly.pdbx_strand_id
1 'polypeptide(L)'
;MATATAVELLEIEKNRLENAVKHLLRSNEELAEALQSSPDPDFEQAIDENRKVVDEMREKIARLEEELHDLRGPHQVPASADELVRHDAQARTQQDGNQREEPFRARQRIPAGGEHPMGNGNGAVSMETDSGPTADSIHREEDHWM
;
A
#
# COMPACT_ATOMS: atom_id res chain seq x y z
N MET A 1 -14.52 -43.70 8.07
CA MET A 1 -14.13 -42.30 7.77
C MET A 1 -15.12 -41.40 8.50
N ALA A 2 -14.65 -40.55 9.42
CA ALA A 2 -15.53 -39.57 10.06
C ALA A 2 -15.80 -38.46 9.05
N THR A 3 -17.08 -38.21 8.75
CA THR A 3 -17.51 -37.08 7.93
C THR A 3 -17.49 -35.82 8.78
N ALA A 4 -16.85 -34.76 8.30
CA ALA A 4 -16.92 -33.46 8.95
C ALA A 4 -18.39 -33.02 9.08
N THR A 5 -18.75 -32.46 10.22
CA THR A 5 -20.10 -31.95 10.43
C THR A 5 -20.31 -30.66 9.64
N ALA A 6 -21.56 -30.30 9.34
CA ALA A 6 -21.86 -29.05 8.63
C ALA A 6 -21.28 -27.82 9.36
N VAL A 7 -21.33 -27.82 10.70
CA VAL A 7 -20.75 -26.78 11.55
C VAL A 7 -19.23 -26.68 11.37
N GLU A 8 -18.52 -27.82 11.39
CA GLU A 8 -17.06 -27.86 11.15
C GLU A 8 -16.69 -27.31 9.76
N LEU A 9 -17.47 -27.64 8.73
CA LEU A 9 -17.22 -27.13 7.38
C LEU A 9 -17.39 -25.60 7.28
N LEU A 10 -18.41 -25.05 7.93
CA LEU A 10 -18.63 -23.60 7.97
C LEU A 10 -17.53 -22.87 8.77
N GLU A 11 -17.07 -23.45 9.89
CA GLU A 11 -15.95 -22.92 10.66
C GLU A 11 -14.64 -22.90 9.86
N ILE A 12 -14.35 -23.99 9.13
CA ILE A 12 -13.17 -24.07 8.27
C ILE A 12 -13.22 -22.97 7.20
N GLU A 13 -14.37 -22.81 6.54
CA GLU A 13 -14.53 -21.78 5.50
C GLU A 13 -14.41 -20.37 6.10
N LYS A 14 -15.02 -20.12 7.26
CA LYS A 14 -14.88 -18.84 7.98
C LYS A 14 -13.41 -18.54 8.26
N ASN A 15 -12.69 -19.48 8.88
CA ASN A 15 -11.27 -19.31 9.20
C ASN A 15 -10.42 -19.07 7.94
N ARG A 16 -10.73 -19.75 6.84
CA ARG A 16 -10.05 -19.54 5.55
C ARG A 16 -10.25 -18.11 5.04
N LEU A 17 -11.48 -17.60 5.10
CA LEU A 17 -11.81 -16.24 4.67
C LEU A 17 -11.18 -15.19 5.58
N GLU A 18 -11.20 -15.38 6.90
CA GLU A 18 -10.55 -14.47 7.86
C GLU A 18 -9.04 -14.35 7.61
N ASN A 19 -8.38 -15.49 7.36
CA ASN A 19 -6.96 -15.49 7.00
C ASN A 19 -6.71 -14.76 5.67
N ALA A 20 -7.55 -14.97 4.66
CA ALA A 20 -7.44 -14.27 3.39
C ALA A 20 -7.59 -12.74 3.56
N VAL A 21 -8.59 -12.29 4.34
CA VAL A 21 -8.78 -10.87 4.67
C VAL A 21 -7.54 -10.31 5.38
N LYS A 22 -7.00 -11.03 6.37
CA LYS A 22 -5.78 -10.61 7.08
C LYS A 22 -4.60 -10.44 6.13
N HIS A 23 -4.41 -11.35 5.19
CA HIS A 23 -3.34 -11.26 4.20
C HIS A 23 -3.53 -10.08 3.24
N LEU A 24 -4.75 -9.84 2.77
CA LEU A 24 -5.06 -8.71 1.88
C LEU A 24 -4.85 -7.37 2.59
N LEU A 25 -5.26 -7.24 3.85
CA LEU A 25 -5.05 -6.03 4.64
C LEU A 25 -3.56 -5.73 4.83
N ARG A 26 -2.76 -6.75 5.17
CA ARG A 26 -1.31 -6.62 5.25
C ARG A 26 -0.70 -6.22 3.90
N SER A 27 -1.14 -6.84 2.80
CA SER A 27 -0.67 -6.48 1.46
C SER A 27 -1.00 -5.02 1.12
N ASN A 28 -2.17 -4.52 1.55
CA ASN A 28 -2.55 -3.13 1.32
C ASN A 28 -1.68 -2.16 2.14
N GLU A 29 -1.29 -2.53 3.37
CA GLU A 29 -0.34 -1.75 4.16
C GLU A 29 1.03 -1.69 3.46
N GLU A 30 1.54 -2.83 3.01
CA GLU A 30 2.82 -2.91 2.27
C GLU A 30 2.80 -2.09 0.97
N LEU A 31 1.70 -2.12 0.22
CA LEU A 31 1.51 -1.28 -0.99
C LEU A 31 1.39 0.21 -0.65
N ALA A 32 0.69 0.56 0.44
CA ALA A 32 0.57 1.95 0.88
C ALA A 32 1.91 2.53 1.34
N GLU A 33 2.76 1.72 1.97
CA GLU A 33 4.15 2.10 2.29
C GLU A 33 4.98 2.31 1.02
N ALA A 34 4.83 1.44 0.01
CA ALA A 34 5.52 1.59 -1.27
C ALA A 34 5.13 2.89 -1.98
N LEU A 35 3.84 3.27 -1.96
CA LEU A 35 3.32 4.53 -2.52
C LEU A 35 3.93 5.78 -1.89
N GLN A 36 4.30 5.74 -0.60
CA GLN A 36 4.97 6.86 0.05
C GLN A 36 6.38 7.11 -0.51
N SER A 37 7.04 6.04 -0.95
CA SER A 37 8.41 6.09 -1.49
C SER A 37 8.41 6.37 -2.99
N SER A 38 7.45 5.81 -3.72
CA SER A 38 7.31 5.97 -5.16
C SER A 38 5.83 5.90 -5.54
N PRO A 39 5.20 7.03 -5.91
CA PRO A 39 3.83 7.02 -6.41
C PRO A 39 3.71 6.13 -7.65
N ASP A 40 2.80 5.16 -7.59
CA ASP A 40 2.55 4.19 -8.65
C ASP A 40 1.02 3.96 -8.77
N PRO A 41 0.38 4.36 -9.89
CA PRO A 41 -1.06 4.20 -10.07
C PRO A 41 -1.50 2.72 -10.05
N ASP A 42 -0.61 1.78 -10.40
CA ASP A 42 -0.95 0.35 -10.36
C ASP A 42 -1.08 -0.13 -8.91
N PHE A 43 -0.28 0.42 -7.98
CA PHE A 43 -0.42 0.12 -6.55
C PHE A 43 -1.68 0.75 -5.95
N GLU A 44 -2.03 1.97 -6.36
CA GLU A 44 -3.30 2.60 -5.95
C GLU A 44 -4.50 1.75 -6.40
N GLN A 45 -4.50 1.31 -7.66
CA GLN A 45 -5.55 0.45 -8.20
C GLN A 45 -5.61 -0.90 -7.46
N ALA A 46 -4.46 -1.53 -7.20
CA ALA A 46 -4.40 -2.80 -6.49
C ALA A 46 -4.98 -2.69 -5.06
N ILE A 47 -4.70 -1.59 -4.34
CA ILE A 47 -5.29 -1.35 -3.01
C ILE A 47 -6.82 -1.24 -3.10
N ASP A 48 -7.34 -0.50 -4.08
CA ASP A 48 -8.77 -0.32 -4.26
C ASP A 48 -9.49 -1.61 -4.67
N GLU A 49 -8.86 -2.44 -5.51
CA GLU A 49 -9.37 -3.77 -5.86
C GLU A 49 -9.37 -4.70 -4.64
N ASN A 50 -8.27 -4.75 -3.90
CA ASN A 50 -8.17 -5.54 -2.67
C ASN A 50 -9.20 -5.13 -1.62
N ARG A 51 -9.52 -3.84 -1.50
CA ARG A 51 -10.57 -3.33 -0.60
C ARG A 51 -11.93 -3.90 -0.93
N LYS A 52 -12.32 -3.91 -2.21
CA LYS A 52 -13.60 -4.50 -2.66
C LYS A 52 -13.66 -5.99 -2.32
N VAL A 53 -12.56 -6.71 -2.56
CA VAL A 53 -12.46 -8.14 -2.23
C VAL A 53 -12.57 -8.37 -0.72
N VAL A 54 -11.94 -7.53 0.10
CA VAL A 54 -12.05 -7.59 1.56
C VAL A 54 -13.50 -7.37 2.01
N ASP A 55 -14.21 -6.40 1.44
CA ASP A 55 -15.61 -6.13 1.77
C ASP A 55 -16.51 -7.32 1.43
N GLU A 56 -16.36 -7.90 0.23
CA GLU A 56 -17.09 -9.11 -0.18
C GLU A 56 -16.81 -10.30 0.75
N MET A 57 -15.54 -10.50 1.14
CA MET A 57 -15.16 -11.56 2.06
C MET A 57 -15.74 -11.33 3.46
N ARG A 58 -15.77 -10.09 3.95
CA ARG A 58 -16.38 -9.73 5.24
C ARG A 58 -17.88 -9.98 5.25
N GLU A 59 -18.60 -9.62 4.19
CA GLU A 59 -20.03 -9.94 4.04
C GLU A 59 -20.28 -11.45 4.05
N LYS A 60 -19.38 -12.22 3.43
CA LYS A 60 -19.46 -13.69 3.46
C LYS A 60 -19.20 -14.24 4.86
N ILE A 61 -18.21 -13.72 5.58
CA ILE A 61 -17.92 -14.09 6.96
C ILE A 61 -19.15 -13.81 7.84
N ALA A 62 -19.77 -12.63 7.73
CA ALA A 62 -20.96 -12.28 8.52
C ALA A 62 -22.12 -13.27 8.28
N ARG A 63 -22.35 -13.67 7.03
CA ARG A 63 -23.37 -14.68 6.69
C ARG A 63 -23.04 -16.06 7.28
N LEU A 64 -21.77 -16.48 7.24
CA LEU A 64 -21.33 -17.72 7.86
C LEU A 64 -21.47 -17.68 9.39
N GLU A 65 -21.26 -16.53 10.01
CA GLU A 65 -21.47 -16.34 11.45
C GLU A 65 -22.95 -16.46 11.84
N GLU A 66 -23.84 -15.88 11.05
CA GLU A 66 -25.29 -16.02 11.22
C GLU A 66 -25.72 -17.49 11.08
N GLU A 67 -25.25 -18.17 10.02
CA GLU A 67 -25.55 -19.59 9.80
C GLU A 67 -25.00 -20.48 10.92
N LEU A 68 -23.78 -20.22 11.40
CA LEU A 68 -23.19 -20.90 12.54
C LEU A 68 -23.97 -20.65 13.83
N HIS A 69 -24.44 -19.42 14.04
CA HIS A 69 -25.28 -19.08 15.19
C HIS A 69 -26.60 -19.86 15.17
N ASP A 70 -27.28 -19.89 14.02
CA ASP A 70 -28.54 -20.62 13.85
C ASP A 70 -28.38 -22.13 14.05
N LEU A 71 -27.29 -22.71 13.53
CA LEU A 71 -26.99 -24.13 13.68
C LEU A 71 -26.58 -24.53 15.11
N ARG A 72 -26.00 -23.59 15.88
CA ARG A 72 -25.62 -23.81 17.28
C ARG A 72 -26.78 -23.57 18.26
N GLY A 73 -27.90 -23.00 17.79
CA GLY A 73 -29.08 -22.66 18.59
C GLY A 73 -28.89 -21.41 19.47
N PRO A 74 -29.93 -20.97 20.20
CA PRO A 74 -29.94 -19.73 20.98
C PRO A 74 -29.09 -19.85 22.26
N HIS A 75 -27.77 -19.99 22.11
CA HIS A 75 -26.80 -19.79 23.18
C HIS A 75 -25.39 -19.58 22.62
N GLN A 76 -25.11 -18.37 22.16
CA GLN A 76 -23.97 -17.54 22.61
C GLN A 76 -23.86 -16.32 21.69
N VAL A 77 -24.33 -15.19 22.18
CA VAL A 77 -24.05 -13.87 21.60
C VAL A 77 -22.56 -13.60 21.89
N PRO A 78 -21.65 -13.52 20.89
CA PRO A 78 -20.33 -13.00 21.15
C PRO A 78 -20.46 -11.50 21.43
N ALA A 79 -20.02 -11.08 22.61
CA ALA A 79 -20.11 -9.73 23.14
C ALA A 79 -19.22 -8.68 22.43
N SER A 80 -19.00 -8.81 21.12
CA SER A 80 -17.98 -8.02 20.39
C SER A 80 -18.50 -7.31 19.13
N ALA A 81 -19.81 -7.32 18.88
CA ALA A 81 -20.39 -6.54 17.77
C ALA A 81 -20.29 -5.00 17.99
N ASP A 82 -19.95 -4.55 19.19
CA ASP A 82 -19.86 -3.12 19.55
C ASP A 82 -18.41 -2.54 19.49
N GLU A 83 -17.38 -3.34 19.23
CA GLU A 83 -15.97 -2.90 19.37
C GLU A 83 -15.26 -2.63 18.04
N LEU A 84 -15.77 -3.14 16.90
CA LEU A 84 -15.14 -2.96 15.59
C LEU A 84 -15.42 -1.61 14.91
N VAL A 85 -16.28 -0.75 15.47
CA VAL A 85 -16.64 0.56 14.90
C VAL A 85 -15.77 1.71 15.46
N ARG A 86 -14.90 1.46 16.44
CA ARG A 86 -14.17 2.56 17.14
C ARG A 86 -12.74 2.82 16.66
N HIS A 87 -12.18 2.03 15.74
CA HIS A 87 -10.76 2.17 15.36
C HIS A 87 -10.48 3.04 14.12
N ASP A 88 -11.49 3.43 13.33
CA ASP A 88 -11.28 4.28 12.14
C ASP A 88 -11.45 5.79 12.37
N ALA A 89 -11.77 6.22 13.60
CA ALA A 89 -12.06 7.62 13.89
C ALA A 89 -10.85 8.48 14.31
N GLN A 90 -9.61 7.98 14.25
CA GLN A 90 -8.42 8.71 14.74
C GLN A 90 -7.51 9.32 13.66
N ALA A 91 -7.81 9.19 12.37
CA ALA A 91 -6.91 9.67 11.30
C ALA A 91 -7.25 11.06 10.72
N ARG A 92 -8.16 11.85 11.30
CA ARG A 92 -8.57 13.15 10.71
C ARG A 92 -8.81 14.26 11.75
N THR A 93 -7.76 14.72 12.43
CA THR A 93 -7.68 16.14 12.86
C THR A 93 -6.26 16.48 13.33
N GLN A 94 -5.40 16.91 12.41
CA GLN A 94 -4.21 17.74 12.68
C GLN A 94 -3.50 18.13 11.38
N GLN A 95 -4.26 18.70 10.43
CA GLN A 95 -3.63 19.32 9.27
C GLN A 95 -4.51 20.45 8.74
N ASP A 96 -4.78 21.44 9.57
CA ASP A 96 -5.17 22.74 9.05
C ASP A 96 -4.83 23.86 10.03
N GLY A 97 -4.17 24.89 9.54
CA GLY A 97 -3.98 26.15 10.27
C GLY A 97 -2.57 26.46 10.77
N ASN A 98 -1.58 26.58 9.88
CA ASN A 98 -0.53 27.58 10.10
C ASN A 98 0.09 28.12 8.80
N GLN A 99 -0.76 28.57 7.87
CA GLN A 99 -0.33 29.56 6.88
C GLN A 99 -0.61 30.95 7.47
N ARG A 100 0.39 31.52 8.15
CA ARG A 100 0.45 32.96 8.39
C ARG A 100 1.26 33.58 7.26
N GLU A 101 0.51 34.20 6.37
CA GLU A 101 0.96 35.09 5.32
C GLU A 101 1.80 36.23 5.90
N GLU A 102 3.06 36.35 5.48
CA GLU A 102 3.84 37.57 5.65
C GLU A 102 3.52 38.53 4.50
N PRO A 103 2.96 39.73 4.78
CA PRO A 103 2.55 40.66 3.74
C PRO A 103 3.77 41.38 3.15
N PHE A 104 3.99 41.12 1.86
CA PHE A 104 4.80 41.95 0.97
C PHE A 104 4.47 43.44 1.14
N ARG A 105 5.42 44.21 1.68
CA ARG A 105 5.49 45.65 1.47
C ARG A 105 6.80 46.05 0.82
N ALA A 106 6.65 46.39 -0.46
CA ALA A 106 7.59 47.11 -1.27
C ALA A 106 8.14 48.36 -0.57
N ARG A 107 9.48 48.52 -0.61
CA ARG A 107 10.10 49.85 -0.71
C ARG A 107 11.23 49.81 -1.74
N GLN A 108 11.05 50.68 -2.72
CA GLN A 108 11.94 51.03 -3.82
C GLN A 108 13.33 51.47 -3.35
N ARG A 109 14.37 51.14 -4.12
CA ARG A 109 15.23 52.11 -4.84
C ARG A 109 16.44 51.40 -5.48
N ILE A 110 16.55 51.49 -6.80
CA ILE A 110 17.81 51.39 -7.57
C ILE A 110 18.38 52.83 -7.66
N PRO A 111 19.71 53.07 -7.73
CA PRO A 111 20.42 53.01 -9.03
C PRO A 111 21.90 52.53 -8.99
N ALA A 112 22.29 51.89 -10.11
CA ALA A 112 23.51 52.07 -10.92
C ALA A 112 24.94 52.05 -10.32
N GLY A 113 25.77 51.19 -10.92
CA GLY A 113 27.25 51.27 -10.98
C GLY A 113 27.92 50.09 -10.25
N GLY A 114 28.80 49.28 -10.84
CA GLY A 114 29.36 49.20 -12.18
C GLY A 114 30.25 47.93 -12.27
N GLU A 115 30.71 47.65 -13.48
CA GLU A 115 31.98 46.95 -13.78
C GLU A 115 32.07 45.42 -13.55
N HIS A 116 31.91 44.67 -14.65
CA HIS A 116 32.72 43.49 -14.99
C HIS A 116 34.22 43.90 -15.15
N PRO A 117 35.27 43.03 -15.20
CA PRO A 117 35.28 41.65 -15.75
C PRO A 117 36.36 40.66 -15.17
N MET A 118 36.47 39.48 -15.81
CA MET A 118 37.60 38.52 -15.84
C MET A 118 37.89 37.73 -14.54
N GLY A 119 38.25 36.45 -14.55
CA GLY A 119 38.64 35.53 -15.62
C GLY A 119 39.47 34.38 -15.04
N ASN A 120 39.60 33.30 -15.84
CA ASN A 120 40.52 32.15 -15.76
C ASN A 120 40.40 31.20 -14.56
N GLY A 121 40.51 29.88 -14.70
CA GLY A 121 40.90 29.07 -15.85
C GLY A 121 41.69 27.84 -15.38
N ASN A 122 41.43 26.72 -16.04
CA ASN A 122 42.25 25.50 -16.17
C ASN A 122 42.33 24.49 -15.01
N GLY A 123 42.10 23.23 -15.39
CA GLY A 123 42.46 22.05 -14.62
C GLY A 123 41.81 20.76 -15.13
N ALA A 124 42.09 20.39 -16.38
CA ALA A 124 41.82 19.04 -16.90
C ALA A 124 42.56 17.97 -16.07
N VAL A 125 42.02 16.75 -15.96
CA VAL A 125 42.69 15.47 -16.30
C VAL A 125 41.64 14.36 -16.38
N SER A 126 41.79 13.58 -17.45
CA SER A 126 41.09 12.38 -17.90
C SER A 126 41.03 11.23 -16.90
N MET A 127 40.01 10.37 -17.06
CA MET A 127 40.20 8.91 -17.09
C MET A 127 39.07 8.27 -17.92
N GLU A 128 39.40 7.99 -19.18
CA GLU A 128 38.98 6.76 -19.90
C GLU A 128 39.42 5.57 -19.02
N THR A 129 38.71 4.46 -18.83
CA THR A 129 38.06 3.48 -19.71
C THR A 129 37.08 2.68 -18.81
N ASP A 130 35.96 2.10 -19.24
CA ASP A 130 35.91 0.84 -19.98
C ASP A 130 34.42 0.52 -20.22
N SER A 131 33.92 0.77 -21.42
CA SER A 131 32.61 0.29 -21.87
C SER A 131 32.82 -1.00 -22.63
N GLY A 132 32.67 -2.14 -21.94
CA GLY A 132 32.59 -3.44 -22.59
C GLY A 132 31.17 -3.67 -23.14
N PRO A 133 31.01 -3.97 -24.45
CA PRO A 133 29.79 -4.55 -24.95
C PRO A 133 29.95 -6.07 -25.03
N THR A 134 29.17 -6.82 -24.28
CA THR A 134 28.87 -8.22 -24.58
C THR A 134 27.37 -8.41 -24.67
N ALA A 135 26.85 -8.01 -25.83
CA ALA A 135 25.75 -8.73 -26.42
C ALA A 135 26.24 -10.14 -26.71
N ASP A 136 25.85 -11.12 -25.90
CA ASP A 136 25.84 -12.50 -26.34
C ASP A 136 24.58 -13.20 -25.80
N SER A 137 23.63 -13.32 -26.73
CA SER A 137 22.87 -14.54 -27.01
C SER A 137 22.23 -15.25 -25.82
N ILE A 138 20.98 -14.82 -25.59
CA ILE A 138 19.85 -15.71 -25.37
C ILE A 138 19.97 -16.91 -26.34
N HIS A 139 20.18 -18.12 -25.82
CA HIS A 139 19.65 -19.41 -26.31
C HIS A 139 19.93 -20.46 -25.23
N ARG A 140 18.96 -20.72 -24.36
CA ARG A 140 18.95 -21.91 -23.51
C ARG A 140 17.97 -22.88 -24.15
N GLU A 141 18.52 -23.73 -25.02
CA GLU A 141 17.82 -24.87 -25.60
C GLU A 141 17.51 -25.90 -24.49
N GLU A 142 16.21 -26.17 -24.33
CA GLU A 142 15.58 -27.49 -24.19
C GLU A 142 16.39 -28.61 -23.51
N ASP A 143 16.29 -28.72 -22.18
CA ASP A 143 16.48 -29.98 -21.47
C ASP A 143 15.13 -30.71 -21.30
N HIS A 144 14.83 -31.49 -22.34
CA HIS A 144 14.54 -32.92 -22.25
C HIS A 144 13.97 -33.45 -20.92
N TRP A 145 12.64 -33.57 -20.82
CA TRP A 145 11.99 -34.51 -19.90
C TRP A 145 11.59 -35.76 -20.70
N MET A 146 12.32 -36.86 -20.50
CA MET A 146 11.82 -38.23 -20.62
C MET A 146 11.88 -38.89 -19.24
#